data_AF-A0A645ISV4-F1
#
_entry.id   AF-A0A645ISV4-F1
#
_cell.length_a   1.000
_cell.length_b   1.000
_cell.length_c   1.000
_cell.angle_alpha   90.00
_cell.angle_beta   90.00
_cell.angle_gamma   90.00
#
_symmetry.space_group_name_H-M   'P 1'
#
loop_
_entity.id
_entity.type
_entity.pdbx_description
1 polymer ?
#
loop_
_entity_poly.entity_id
_entity_poly.type
_entity_poly.pdbx_seq_one_letter_code
_entity_poly.pdbx_strand_id
1 'polypeptide(L)' 'MLTGLNDVRFRHPVFPGDCLETEVRIVKQKGPFAWAEGQARVNGKVCLDAKFSFAIVEKP' A
#
# COMPACT_ATOMS: atom_id res chain seq x y z
N MET A 1 -3.26 -9.34 9.28
CA MET A 1 -4.68 -9.09 8.94
C MET A 1 -4.84 -7.64 8.48
N LEU A 2 -5.43 -7.38 7.31
CA LEU A 2 -5.71 -6.02 6.83
C LEU A 2 -6.86 -5.41 7.64
N THR A 3 -6.73 -4.17 8.10
CA THR A 3 -7.71 -3.52 8.99
C THR A 3 -8.35 -2.27 8.40
N GLY A 4 -7.72 -1.65 7.40
CA GLY A 4 -8.33 -0.50 6.72
C GLY A 4 -7.52 -0.02 5.53
N LEU A 5 -8.22 0.60 4.58
CA LEU A 5 -7.68 1.31 3.41
C LEU A 5 -8.29 2.71 3.40
N ASN A 6 -7.45 3.74 3.36
CA ASN A 6 -7.82 5.15 3.43
C ASN A 6 -7.10 5.95 2.34
N ASP A 7 -7.71 7.05 1.90
CA ASP A 7 -7.13 7.99 0.92
C ASP A 7 -6.53 7.31 -0.32
N VAL A 8 -7.15 6.21 -0.79
CA VAL A 8 -6.66 5.48 -1.96
C VAL A 8 -7.01 6.28 -3.21
N ARG A 9 -6.00 6.62 -3.99
CA ARG A 9 -6.15 7.36 -5.25
C ARG A 9 -5.55 6.56 -6.39
N PHE A 10 -6.43 6.15 -7.30
CA PHE A 10 -6.04 5.55 -8.58
C PHE A 10 -5.91 6.65 -9.62
N ARG A 11 -4.74 6.74 -10.24
CA ARG A 11 -4.42 7.80 -11.23
C ARG A 11 -4.38 7.24 -12.65
N HIS A 12 -3.75 6.08 -12.82
CA HIS A 12 -3.59 5.43 -14.12
C HIS A 12 -3.83 3.92 -14.01
N PRO A 13 -4.53 3.32 -14.99
CA PRO A 13 -4.66 1.88 -15.07
C PRO A 13 -3.30 1.23 -15.35
N VAL A 14 -3.15 -0.01 -14.88
CA VAL A 14 -1.98 -0.87 -15.10
C VAL A 14 -2.46 -2.03 -15.97
N PHE A 15 -1.64 -2.43 -16.95
CA PHE A 15 -1.98 -3.44 -17.94
C PHE A 15 -1.01 -4.64 -17.91
N PRO A 16 -1.40 -5.80 -18.48
CA PRO A 16 -0.47 -6.92 -18.64
C PRO A 16 0.81 -6.49 -19.36
N GLY A 17 1.97 -6.86 -18.80
CA GLY A 17 3.28 -6.46 -19.30
C GLY A 17 3.91 -5.29 -18.54
N ASP A 18 3.13 -4.53 -17.77
CA ASP A 18 3.67 -3.50 -16.89
C ASP A 18 4.42 -4.11 -15.70
N CYS A 19 5.55 -3.51 -15.32
CA CYS A 19 6.17 -3.76 -14.03
C CYS A 19 5.64 -2.74 -13.02
N LEU A 20 4.80 -3.21 -12.08
CA LEU A 20 4.28 -2.39 -11.01
C LEU A 20 5.26 -2.36 -9.83
N GLU A 21 6.00 -1.28 -9.72
CA GLU A 21 6.90 -1.02 -8.60
C GLU A 21 6.10 -0.48 -7.42
N THR A 22 6.22 -1.10 -6.25
CA THR A 22 5.53 -0.64 -5.04
C THR A 22 6.55 -0.25 -3.98
N GLU A 23 6.35 0.92 -3.39
CA GLU A 23 7.13 1.41 -2.27
C GLU A 23 6.18 1.67 -1.11
N VAL A 24 6.49 1.10 0.06
CA VAL A 24 5.66 1.19 1.25
C VAL A 24 6.52 1.60 2.44
N ARG A 25 6.01 2.57 3.21
CA ARG A 25 6.64 3.04 4.45
C ARG A 25 5.68 2.91 5.62
N ILE A 26 6.14 2.33 6.72
CA ILE A 26 5.42 2.36 8.00
C ILE A 26 5.50 3.78 8.56
N VAL A 27 4.35 4.39 8.80
CA VAL A 27 4.24 5.75 9.39
C VAL A 27 4.01 5.74 10.88
N LYS A 28 3.40 4.65 11.39
CA LYS A 28 3.08 4.50 12.81
C LYS A 28 2.90 3.04 13.15
N GLN A 29 3.30 2.65 14.35
CA GLN A 29 3.02 1.34 14.91
C GLN A 29 2.60 1.47 16.37
N LYS A 30 1.57 0.71 16.78
CA LYS A 30 1.08 0.60 18.15
C LYS A 30 0.67 -0.83 18.43
N GLY A 31 1.45 -1.52 19.26
CA GLY A 31 1.24 -2.95 19.53
C GLY A 31 1.23 -3.74 18.23
N PRO A 32 0.20 -4.57 17.97
CA PRO A 32 0.12 -5.35 16.74
C PRO A 32 -0.27 -4.51 15.53
N PHE A 33 -0.79 -3.29 15.69
CA PHE A 33 -1.29 -2.47 14.59
C PHE A 33 -0.20 -1.59 13.99
N ALA A 34 -0.08 -1.63 12.66
CA ALA A 34 0.75 -0.74 11.86
C ALA A 34 -0.11 0.06 10.89
N TRP A 35 0.27 1.32 10.67
CA TRP A 35 -0.23 2.17 9.60
C TRP A 35 0.91 2.42 8.64
N ALA A 36 0.62 2.28 7.34
CA ALA A 36 1.57 2.43 6.27
C ALA A 36 1.02 3.34 5.18
N GLU A 37 1.93 4.01 4.48
CA GLU A 37 1.66 4.75 3.26
C GLU A 37 2.39 4.05 2.12
N GLY A 38 1.67 3.81 1.02
CA GLY A 38 2.17 3.09 -0.13
C GLY A 38 1.95 3.87 -1.42
N GLN A 39 2.89 3.73 -2.34
CA GLN A 39 2.79 4.24 -3.69
C GLN A 39 3.15 3.15 -4.69
N ALA A 40 2.44 3.12 -5.81
CA ALA A 40 2.74 2.22 -6.91
C ALA A 40 3.05 3.02 -8.18
N ARG A 41 4.08 2.59 -8.92
CA ARG A 41 4.57 3.24 -10.14
C ARG A 41 4.76 2.22 -11.27
N VAL A 42 4.57 2.68 -12.50
CA VAL A 42 4.95 1.95 -13.72
C VAL A 42 5.81 2.91 -14.54
N ASN A 43 7.01 2.46 -14.93
CA ASN A 43 7.96 3.29 -15.70
C ASN A 43 8.19 4.67 -15.05
N GLY A 44 8.34 4.71 -13.72
CA GLY A 44 8.51 5.94 -12.93
C GLY A 44 7.24 6.78 -12.69
N LYS A 45 6.14 6.51 -13.39
CA LYS A 45 4.88 7.25 -13.26
C LYS A 45 4.00 6.70 -12.14
N VAL A 46 3.50 7.57 -11.27
CA VAL A 46 2.60 7.18 -10.16
C VAL A 46 1.25 6.72 -10.69
N CYS A 47 0.90 5.47 -10.44
CA CYS A 47 -0.39 4.86 -10.80
C CYS A 47 -1.36 4.83 -9.62
N LEU A 48 -0.84 4.66 -8.39
CA LEU A 48 -1.62 4.61 -7.16
C LEU A 48 -0.87 5.21 -5.97
N ASP A 49 -1.60 5.89 -5.10
CA ASP A 49 -1.19 6.19 -3.73
C ASP A 49 -2.27 5.74 -2.74
N ALA A 50 -1.87 5.23 -1.58
CA ALA A 50 -2.79 4.72 -0.57
C ALA A 50 -2.21 4.83 0.84
N LYS A 51 -3.09 5.05 1.82
CA LYS A 51 -2.79 4.82 3.24
C LYS A 51 -3.54 3.60 3.70
N PHE A 52 -2.91 2.72 4.44
CA PHE A 52 -3.58 1.50 4.92
C PHE A 52 -3.05 1.07 6.27
N SER A 53 -3.81 0.23 6.95
CA SER A 53 -3.44 -0.31 8.25
C SER A 53 -3.64 -1.82 8.29
N PHE A 54 -2.80 -2.47 9.09
CA PHE A 54 -2.87 -3.91 9.30
C PHE A 54 -2.42 -4.28 10.70
N ALA A 55 -2.93 -5.41 11.19
CA ALA A 55 -2.47 -6.05 12.41
C ALA A 55 -1.51 -7.21 12.08
N ILE A 56 -0.35 -7.25 12.74
CA ILE A 56 0.57 -8.38 12.74
C ILE A 56 0.06 -9.37 13.78
N VAL A 57 -0.39 -10.53 13.30
CA VAL A 57 -0.95 -11.60 14.12
C VAL A 57 -0.34 -12.92 13.69
N GLU A 58 -0.19 -13.86 14.61
CA GLU A 58 0.23 -15.22 14.28
C GLU A 58 -0.81 -15.85 13.34
N LYS A 59 -0.33 -16.61 12.35
CA LYS A 59 -1.24 -17.43 11.55
C LYS A 59 -1.74 -18.58 12.43
N PRO A 60 -3.06 -18.88 12.40
CA PRO A 60 -3.58 -20.07 13.05
C PRO A 60 -3.02 -21.35 12.41
#